data_AF-Q5BSI0-F1
#
_entry.id   AF-Q5BSI0-F1
#
_cell.length_a   1.000
_cell.length_b   1.000
_cell.length_c   1.000
_cell.angle_alpha   90.00
_cell.angle_beta   90.00
_cell.angle_gamma   90.00
#
_symmetry.space_group_name_H-M   'P 1'
#
loop_
_entity.id
_entity.type
_entity.pdbx_description
1 polymer ?
#
loop_
_entity_poly.entity_id
_entity_poly.type
_entity_poly.pdbx_seq_one_letter_code
_entity_poly.pdbx_strand_id
1 'polypeptide(L)'
;ICLCHDILVLTVATEKNDALDRFLRSCSLNGFEVKVLGEGSYWKGGNVAKSTGGGQKVNILKDELAKSTYRPDQLVLFVDSYDVVFMQNVANLLKGYERFESKVIFSAEEFCWPQPSLKSLYPEVKPGERRYLNSGGFIGPVANLIKIVNHTPINDDDDDQLYYTNIFLDSKLRVSLIC
;
A
#
# COMPACT_ATOMS: atom_id res chain seq x y z
N ILE A 1 4.76 -22.79 13.63
CA ILE A 1 6.02 -22.02 13.77
C ILE A 1 5.59 -20.58 13.87
N CYS A 2 5.72 -19.95 15.05
CA CYS A 2 5.39 -18.54 15.23
C CYS A 2 6.54 -17.74 14.62
N LEU A 3 6.42 -17.40 13.34
CA LEU A 3 7.32 -16.42 12.73
C LEU A 3 6.98 -15.09 13.41
N CYS A 4 7.88 -14.61 14.26
CA CYS A 4 7.88 -13.22 14.68
C CYS A 4 8.14 -12.40 13.40
N HIS A 5 7.08 -12.09 12.66
CA HIS A 5 7.18 -11.26 11.48
C HIS A 5 7.50 -9.85 11.94
N ASP A 6 8.76 -9.48 11.78
CA ASP A 6 9.22 -8.11 11.89
C ASP A 6 8.53 -7.30 10.77
N ILE A 7 7.69 -6.34 11.15
CA ILE A 7 6.90 -5.52 10.24
C ILE A 7 7.41 -4.08 10.25
N LEU A 8 7.64 -3.53 9.07
CA LEU A 8 7.98 -2.12 8.89
C LEU A 8 6.84 -1.39 8.19
N VAL A 9 6.46 -0.22 8.72
CA VAL A 9 5.55 0.69 8.04
C VAL A 9 6.35 1.60 7.11
N LEU A 10 6.02 1.59 5.82
CA LEU A 10 6.52 2.55 4.84
C LEU A 10 5.40 3.52 4.49
N THR A 11 5.72 4.80 4.43
CA THR A 11 4.79 5.84 4.02
C THR A 11 5.52 6.90 3.20
N VAL A 12 4.81 7.65 2.34
CA VAL A 12 5.39 8.75 1.57
C VAL A 12 4.84 10.07 2.10
N ALA A 13 5.75 10.95 2.50
CA ALA A 13 5.43 12.32 2.86
C ALA A 13 6.56 13.23 2.39
N THR A 14 6.25 14.18 1.49
CA THR A 14 7.25 15.13 0.98
C THR A 14 7.49 16.29 1.95
N GLU A 15 6.51 16.60 2.79
CA GLU A 15 6.55 17.69 3.77
C GLU A 15 6.15 17.20 5.17
N LYS A 16 6.81 17.76 6.19
CA LYS A 16 6.39 17.65 7.58
C LYS A 16 5.22 18.57 7.85
N ASN A 17 4.13 18.02 8.37
CA ASN A 17 2.92 18.76 8.72
C ASN A 17 2.19 18.06 9.88
N ASP A 18 1.14 18.70 10.42
CA ASP A 18 0.35 18.17 11.54
C ASP A 18 -0.25 16.79 11.25
N ALA A 19 -0.62 16.54 9.99
CA ALA A 19 -1.16 15.25 9.59
C ALA A 19 -0.13 14.12 9.68
N LEU A 20 1.09 14.34 9.21
CA LEU A 20 2.21 13.40 9.38
C LEU A 20 2.54 13.22 10.87
N ASP A 21 2.56 14.29 11.66
CA ASP A 21 2.82 14.20 13.09
C ASP A 21 1.75 13.37 13.81
N ARG A 22 0.48 13.53 13.43
CA ARG A 22 -0.64 12.72 13.95
C ARG A 22 -0.49 11.26 13.56
N PHE A 23 -0.14 10.97 12.31
CA PHE A 23 0.15 9.63 11.81
C PHE A 23 1.28 8.97 12.62
N LEU A 24 2.44 9.61 12.71
CA LEU A 24 3.63 9.10 13.41
C LEU A 24 3.34 8.86 14.90
N ARG A 25 2.63 9.78 15.55
CA ARG A 25 2.22 9.63 16.95
C ARG A 25 1.31 8.42 17.14
N SER A 26 0.32 8.23 16.26
CA SER A 26 -0.59 7.07 16.33
C SER A 26 0.15 5.74 16.10
N CYS A 27 1.12 5.70 15.18
CA CYS A 27 1.97 4.53 14.93
C CYS A 27 2.80 4.18 16.18
N SER A 28 3.49 5.16 16.73
CA SER A 28 4.34 5.00 17.92
C SER A 28 3.54 4.48 19.13
N LEU A 29 2.37 5.05 19.39
CA LEU A 29 1.47 4.60 20.48
C LEU A 29 1.00 3.15 20.30
N ASN A 30 0.97 2.64 19.07
CA ASN A 30 0.52 1.29 18.75
C ASN A 30 1.67 0.30 18.48
N GLY A 31 2.92 0.73 18.71
CA GLY A 31 4.11 -0.12 18.62
C GLY A 31 4.64 -0.34 17.20
N PHE A 32 4.27 0.49 16.23
CA PHE A 32 4.77 0.39 14.86
C PHE A 32 6.09 1.16 14.67
N GLU A 33 7.05 0.50 14.03
CA GLU A 33 8.21 1.17 13.44
C GLU A 33 7.82 1.74 12.07
N VAL A 34 8.21 2.99 11.82
CA VAL A 34 7.83 3.73 10.60
C VAL A 34 9.07 4.31 9.94
N LYS A 35 9.15 4.16 8.62
CA LYS A 35 10.09 4.90 7.78
C LYS A 35 9.32 5.80 6.82
N VAL A 36 9.52 7.11 6.96
CA VAL A 36 8.95 8.12 6.07
C VAL A 36 9.87 8.29 4.86
N LEU A 37 9.30 8.20 3.66
CA LEU A 37 9.99 8.30 2.39
C LEU A 37 9.65 9.62 1.69
N GLY A 38 10.59 10.13 0.89
CA GLY A 38 10.37 11.33 0.08
C GLY A 38 10.47 12.66 0.83
N GLU A 39 10.75 12.66 2.13
CA GLU A 39 10.87 13.88 2.94
C GLU A 39 11.87 14.88 2.33
N GLY A 40 11.44 16.13 2.15
CA GLY A 40 12.24 17.20 1.54
C GLY A 40 12.30 17.16 0.01
N SER A 41 11.67 16.17 -0.63
CA SER A 41 11.56 16.09 -2.10
C SER A 41 10.39 16.94 -2.61
N TYR A 42 10.48 17.41 -3.86
CA TYR A 42 9.36 18.10 -4.50
C TYR A 42 8.27 17.10 -4.92
N TRP A 43 7.01 17.40 -4.58
CA TRP A 43 5.86 16.59 -5.02
C TRP A 43 5.54 16.85 -6.49
N LYS A 44 5.62 15.78 -7.29
CA LYS A 44 5.33 15.74 -8.73
C LYS A 44 4.10 14.90 -9.05
N GLY A 45 3.48 14.26 -8.05
CA GLY A 45 2.36 13.33 -8.26
C GLY A 45 1.01 13.96 -8.57
N GLY A 46 0.97 15.15 -9.17
CA GLY A 46 -0.26 15.85 -9.51
C GLY A 46 -1.06 16.35 -8.30
N ASN A 47 -2.31 16.74 -8.52
CA ASN A 47 -3.20 17.24 -7.46
C ASN A 47 -4.16 16.14 -7.00
N VAL A 48 -3.64 15.21 -6.19
CA VAL A 48 -4.38 14.04 -5.70
C VAL A 48 -5.66 14.37 -4.91
N ALA A 49 -5.77 15.59 -4.36
CA ALA A 49 -7.00 16.04 -3.69
C ALA A 49 -8.12 16.43 -4.66
N LYS A 50 -7.81 16.63 -5.95
CA LYS A 50 -8.76 17.12 -6.97
C LYS A 50 -8.88 16.21 -8.20
N SER A 51 -7.91 15.33 -8.43
CA SER A 51 -7.83 14.48 -9.62
C SER A 51 -7.04 13.20 -9.34
N THR A 52 -6.86 12.38 -10.37
CA THR A 52 -5.90 11.27 -10.38
C THR A 52 -4.47 11.74 -10.16
N GLY A 53 -3.60 10.82 -9.76
CA GLY A 53 -2.17 11.07 -9.58
C GLY A 53 -1.54 10.13 -8.55
N GLY A 54 -0.41 10.55 -7.99
CA GLY A 54 0.26 9.81 -6.91
C GLY A 54 1.25 8.74 -7.35
N GLY A 55 1.48 8.56 -8.65
CA GLY A 55 2.46 7.61 -9.20
C GLY A 55 3.88 7.80 -8.64
N GLN A 56 4.24 9.02 -8.24
CA GLN A 56 5.48 9.32 -7.52
C GLN A 56 5.65 8.46 -6.26
N LYS A 57 4.56 8.12 -5.55
CA LYS A 57 4.61 7.23 -4.38
C LYS A 57 5.12 5.84 -4.78
N VAL A 58 4.65 5.31 -5.92
CA VAL A 58 5.07 4.02 -6.46
C VAL A 58 6.56 4.05 -6.81
N ASN A 59 7.02 5.11 -7.48
CA ASN A 59 8.44 5.28 -7.82
C ASN A 59 9.33 5.38 -6.57
N ILE A 60 8.93 6.17 -5.57
CA ILE A 60 9.66 6.27 -4.29
C ILE A 60 9.71 4.91 -3.58
N LEU A 61 8.59 4.20 -3.52
CA LEU A 61 8.53 2.88 -2.89
C LEU A 61 9.39 1.85 -3.63
N LYS A 62 9.38 1.89 -4.97
CA LYS A 62 10.24 1.05 -5.82
C LYS A 62 11.72 1.27 -5.53
N ASP A 63 12.16 2.53 -5.49
CA ASP A 63 13.55 2.89 -5.19
C ASP A 63 13.95 2.50 -3.76
N GLU A 64 13.02 2.61 -2.81
CA GLU A 64 13.25 2.18 -1.43
C GLU A 64 13.43 0.66 -1.35
N LEU A 65 12.50 -0.11 -1.90
CA LEU A 65 12.53 -1.58 -1.83
C LEU A 65 13.67 -2.20 -2.64
N ALA A 66 14.24 -1.48 -3.60
CA ALA A 66 15.43 -1.90 -4.34
C ALA A 66 16.71 -1.94 -3.45
N LYS A 67 16.69 -1.31 -2.27
CA LYS A 67 17.83 -1.33 -1.34
C LYS A 67 17.99 -2.72 -0.73
N SER A 68 19.23 -3.21 -0.65
CA SER A 68 19.56 -4.54 -0.13
C SER A 68 19.43 -4.70 1.40
N THR A 69 18.71 -3.80 2.06
CA THR A 69 18.52 -3.76 3.52
C THR A 69 17.33 -4.61 4.00
N TYR A 70 16.46 -5.02 3.09
CA TYR A 70 15.22 -5.73 3.42
C TYR A 70 15.35 -7.23 3.22
N ARG A 71 14.85 -8.02 4.18
CA ARG A 71 14.78 -9.48 3.98
C ARG A 71 13.61 -9.81 3.04
N PRO A 72 13.73 -10.81 2.14
CA PRO A 72 12.66 -11.18 1.22
C PRO A 72 11.31 -11.48 1.87
N ASP A 73 11.33 -12.06 3.08
CA ASP A 73 10.17 -12.48 3.88
C ASP A 73 9.72 -11.44 4.92
N GLN A 74 10.44 -10.32 5.06
CA GLN A 74 10.04 -9.22 5.94
C GLN A 74 8.70 -8.66 5.46
N LEU A 75 7.80 -8.39 6.40
CA LEU A 75 6.52 -7.75 6.08
C LEU A 75 6.70 -6.24 6.01
N VAL A 76 6.12 -5.64 4.97
CA VAL A 76 5.98 -4.20 4.85
C VAL A 76 4.50 -3.87 4.78
N LEU A 77 4.08 -2.92 5.62
CA LEU A 77 2.79 -2.24 5.49
C LEU A 77 3.05 -0.88 4.83
N PHE A 78 2.61 -0.72 3.60
CA PHE A 78 2.54 0.59 2.98
C PHE A 78 1.20 1.24 3.32
N VAL A 79 1.23 2.50 3.74
CA VAL A 79 0.03 3.33 3.93
C VAL A 79 0.32 4.78 3.58
N ASP A 80 -0.70 5.51 3.13
CA ASP A 80 -0.65 6.98 3.11
C ASP A 80 -0.49 7.53 4.54
N SER A 81 0.00 8.76 4.69
CA SER A 81 0.20 9.39 6.00
C SER A 81 -0.74 10.53 6.33
N TYR A 82 -1.14 11.34 5.34
CA TYR A 82 -1.78 12.63 5.62
C TYR A 82 -3.25 12.51 6.11
N ASP A 83 -3.88 11.36 5.90
CA ASP A 83 -5.26 11.09 6.26
C ASP A 83 -5.43 9.74 6.97
N VAL A 84 -4.35 9.17 7.50
CA VAL A 84 -4.33 7.85 8.16
C VAL A 84 -3.99 7.97 9.64
N VAL A 85 -4.64 7.16 10.48
CA VAL A 85 -4.31 6.97 11.90
C VAL A 85 -4.39 5.50 12.29
N PHE A 86 -3.49 5.06 13.17
CA PHE A 86 -3.46 3.70 13.70
C PHE A 86 -4.27 3.61 14.99
N MET A 87 -5.20 2.66 15.03
CA MET A 87 -6.14 2.45 16.14
C MET A 87 -5.99 1.09 16.81
N GLN A 88 -5.06 0.25 16.34
CA GLN A 88 -4.78 -1.09 16.82
C GLN A 88 -3.28 -1.33 16.83
N ASN A 89 -2.81 -2.24 17.68
CA ASN A 89 -1.39 -2.57 17.79
C ASN A 89 -0.91 -3.57 16.71
N VAL A 90 0.42 -3.66 16.58
CA VAL A 90 1.09 -4.58 15.65
C VAL A 90 0.59 -6.02 15.77
N ALA A 91 0.41 -6.53 16.99
CA ALA A 91 -0.01 -7.91 17.22
C ALA A 91 -1.41 -8.21 16.64
N ASN A 92 -2.34 -7.26 16.75
CA ASN A 92 -3.68 -7.40 16.16
C ASN A 92 -3.65 -7.29 14.64
N LEU A 93 -2.80 -6.44 14.08
CA LEU A 93 -2.60 -6.38 12.63
C LEU A 93 -2.08 -7.71 12.08
N LEU A 94 -1.03 -8.27 12.70
CA LEU A 94 -0.45 -9.55 12.27
C LEU A 94 -1.44 -10.71 12.34
N LYS A 95 -2.23 -10.79 13.42
CA LYS A 95 -3.34 -11.75 13.52
C LYS A 95 -4.38 -11.57 12.43
N GLY A 96 -4.65 -10.33 12.02
CA GLY A 96 -5.54 -10.02 10.91
C GLY A 96 -4.96 -10.51 9.59
N TYR A 97 -3.71 -10.14 9.30
CA TYR A 97 -2.97 -10.52 8.10
C TYR A 97 -2.93 -12.05 7.91
N GLU A 98 -2.58 -12.81 8.96
CA GLU A 98 -2.53 -14.27 8.91
C GLU A 98 -3.87 -14.93 8.56
N ARG A 99 -5.01 -14.32 8.94
CA ARG A 99 -6.35 -14.86 8.67
C ARG A 99 -6.81 -14.72 7.23
N PHE A 100 -6.23 -13.81 6.47
CA PHE A 100 -6.61 -13.60 5.07
C PHE A 100 -6.03 -14.66 4.14
N GLU A 101 -5.04 -15.45 4.59
CA GLU A 101 -4.42 -16.54 3.82
C GLU A 101 -3.96 -16.08 2.41
N SER A 102 -3.47 -14.84 2.33
CA SER A 102 -3.01 -14.17 1.10
C SER A 102 -1.59 -13.66 1.29
N LYS A 103 -0.77 -13.66 0.23
CA LYS A 103 0.60 -13.11 0.30
C LYS A 103 0.60 -11.60 0.38
N VAL A 104 -0.27 -10.93 -0.37
CA VAL A 104 -0.42 -9.47 -0.32
C VAL A 104 -1.89 -9.15 -0.09
N ILE A 105 -2.17 -8.16 0.74
CA ILE A 105 -3.51 -7.68 1.04
C ILE A 105 -3.55 -6.20 0.76
N PHE A 106 -4.40 -5.79 -0.18
CA PHE A 106 -4.75 -4.40 -0.41
C PHE A 106 -5.99 -4.02 0.42
N SER A 107 -6.11 -2.76 0.81
CA SER A 107 -7.35 -2.23 1.34
C SER A 107 -8.44 -2.28 0.26
N ALA A 108 -9.69 -2.31 0.72
CA ALA A 108 -10.85 -2.40 -0.15
C ALA A 108 -11.84 -1.26 0.13
N GLU A 109 -12.44 -0.72 -0.91
CA GLU A 109 -13.39 0.39 -0.87
C GLU A 109 -14.68 0.11 -1.67
N GLU A 110 -15.61 1.06 -1.60
CA GLU A 110 -16.92 0.96 -2.26
C GLU A 110 -16.89 1.31 -3.74
N PHE A 111 -15.95 2.17 -4.15
CA PHE A 111 -15.94 2.74 -5.49
C PHE A 111 -14.84 2.12 -6.35
N CYS A 112 -15.19 1.76 -7.57
CA CYS A 112 -14.20 1.40 -8.58
C CYS A 112 -13.72 2.70 -9.21
N TRP A 113 -12.61 3.20 -8.69
CA TRP A 113 -11.97 4.45 -9.09
C TRP A 113 -10.53 4.15 -9.54
N PRO A 114 -9.96 4.87 -10.52
CA PRO A 114 -10.57 5.97 -11.29
C PRO A 114 -11.40 5.52 -12.50
N GLN A 115 -11.40 4.22 -12.84
CA GLN A 115 -12.06 3.70 -14.04
C GLN A 115 -13.24 2.76 -13.72
N PRO A 116 -14.49 3.28 -13.61
CA PRO A 116 -15.67 2.48 -13.29
C PRO A 116 -15.98 1.35 -14.30
N SER A 117 -15.45 1.42 -15.52
CA SER A 117 -15.59 0.36 -16.52
C SER A 117 -14.90 -0.94 -16.11
N LEU A 118 -13.94 -0.91 -15.18
CA LEU A 118 -13.23 -2.08 -14.70
C LEU A 118 -14.02 -2.92 -13.68
N LYS A 119 -15.18 -2.44 -13.22
CA LYS A 119 -16.00 -3.10 -12.19
C LYS A 119 -16.28 -4.58 -12.49
N SER A 120 -16.62 -4.90 -13.73
CA SER A 120 -16.97 -6.27 -14.14
C SER A 120 -15.80 -7.24 -14.13
N LEU A 121 -14.55 -6.75 -14.04
CA LEU A 121 -13.35 -7.58 -13.99
C LEU A 121 -12.98 -7.98 -12.56
N TYR A 122 -13.47 -7.25 -11.55
CA TYR A 122 -13.25 -7.61 -10.15
C TYR A 122 -13.99 -8.90 -9.80
N PRO A 123 -13.42 -9.78 -8.94
CA PRO A 123 -14.17 -10.90 -8.37
C PRO A 123 -15.44 -10.43 -7.66
N GLU A 124 -16.48 -11.26 -7.67
CA GLU A 124 -17.68 -11.01 -6.86
C GLU A 124 -17.37 -11.23 -5.38
N VAL A 125 -18.00 -10.43 -4.52
CA VAL A 125 -17.86 -10.48 -3.06
C VAL A 125 -19.24 -10.66 -2.41
N LYS A 126 -19.29 -10.98 -1.11
CA LYS A 126 -20.57 -11.16 -0.44
C LYS A 126 -21.28 -9.81 -0.26
N PRO A 127 -22.62 -9.79 -0.13
CA PRO A 127 -23.36 -8.57 0.15
C PRO A 127 -22.80 -7.84 1.38
N GLY A 128 -22.55 -6.54 1.25
CA GLY A 128 -22.00 -5.69 2.31
C GLY A 128 -20.46 -5.66 2.38
N GLU A 129 -19.75 -6.52 1.66
CA GLU A 129 -18.29 -6.45 1.54
C GLU A 129 -17.86 -5.36 0.55
N ARG A 130 -16.70 -4.73 0.82
CA ARG A 130 -16.07 -3.79 -0.10
C ARG A 130 -15.38 -4.58 -1.22
N ARG A 131 -15.59 -4.18 -2.47
CA ARG A 131 -15.22 -5.00 -3.64
C ARG A 131 -13.96 -4.52 -4.36
N TYR A 132 -13.68 -3.22 -4.32
CA TYR A 132 -12.68 -2.61 -5.20
C TYR A 132 -11.42 -2.26 -4.44
N LEU A 133 -10.27 -2.34 -5.11
CA LEU A 133 -8.96 -2.04 -4.52
C LEU A 133 -8.84 -0.55 -4.20
N ASN A 134 -8.23 -0.24 -3.06
CA ASN A 134 -7.73 1.09 -2.73
C ASN A 134 -6.21 1.02 -2.51
N SER A 135 -5.45 1.96 -3.09
CA SER A 135 -3.97 1.94 -3.02
C SER A 135 -3.39 2.59 -1.76
N GLY A 136 -4.22 3.28 -0.97
CA GLY A 136 -3.79 3.99 0.24
C GLY A 136 -3.35 3.09 1.38
N GLY A 137 -3.50 1.76 1.26
CA GLY A 137 -2.98 0.81 2.22
C GLY A 137 -2.82 -0.60 1.66
N PHE A 138 -1.65 -1.21 1.84
CA PHE A 138 -1.43 -2.62 1.53
C PHE A 138 -0.28 -3.22 2.34
N ILE A 139 -0.36 -4.53 2.59
CA ILE A 139 0.64 -5.28 3.38
C ILE A 139 1.06 -6.55 2.66
N GLY A 140 2.35 -6.87 2.72
CA GLY A 140 2.87 -8.17 2.27
C GLY A 140 4.39 -8.29 2.38
N PRO A 141 4.96 -9.44 1.99
CA PRO A 141 6.39 -9.67 1.99
C PRO A 141 7.10 -8.78 0.97
N VAL A 142 8.28 -8.30 1.34
CA VAL A 142 9.14 -7.46 0.48
C VAL A 142 9.34 -8.08 -0.90
N ALA A 143 9.59 -9.39 -1.00
CA ALA A 143 9.81 -10.06 -2.29
C ALA A 143 8.59 -9.96 -3.22
N ASN A 144 7.38 -9.94 -2.68
CA ASN A 144 6.15 -9.77 -3.44
C ASN A 144 5.94 -8.31 -3.83
N LEU A 145 6.14 -7.39 -2.87
CA LEU A 145 5.99 -5.96 -3.13
C LEU A 145 6.98 -5.47 -4.19
N ILE A 146 8.24 -5.93 -4.18
CA ILE A 146 9.23 -5.63 -5.23
C ILE A 146 8.70 -6.03 -6.61
N LYS A 147 8.11 -7.23 -6.75
CA LYS A 147 7.55 -7.68 -8.04
C LYS A 147 6.37 -6.82 -8.48
N ILE A 148 5.53 -6.39 -7.54
CA ILE A 148 4.36 -5.55 -7.81
C ILE A 148 4.81 -4.16 -8.29
N VAL A 149 5.65 -3.45 -7.53
CA VAL A 149 6.08 -2.07 -7.85
C VAL A 149 7.02 -1.99 -9.06
N ASN A 150 7.58 -3.13 -9.50
CA ASN A 150 8.39 -3.24 -10.72
C ASN A 150 7.62 -3.81 -11.91
N HIS A 151 6.31 -4.07 -11.80
CA HIS A 151 5.57 -4.79 -12.85
C HIS A 151 5.57 -4.04 -14.17
N THR A 152 5.27 -2.73 -14.13
CA THR A 152 5.37 -1.82 -15.28
C THR A 152 5.93 -0.46 -14.83
N PRO A 153 6.52 0.32 -15.75
CA PRO A 153 6.87 1.73 -15.47
C PRO A 153 5.61 2.59 -15.22
N ILE A 154 5.77 3.65 -14.44
CA ILE A 154 4.73 4.62 -14.10
C ILE A 154 5.36 6.03 -14.03
N ASN A 155 4.70 7.04 -14.59
CA ASN A 155 5.12 8.43 -14.44
C ASN A 155 4.76 8.97 -13.05
N ASP A 156 5.43 10.02 -12.59
CA ASP A 156 5.17 10.56 -11.25
C ASP A 156 3.71 11.03 -11.08
N ASP A 157 3.11 11.60 -12.13
CA ASP A 157 1.75 12.13 -12.16
C ASP A 157 0.67 11.15 -12.65
N ASP A 158 1.05 9.91 -13.00
CA ASP A 158 0.09 8.84 -13.28
C ASP A 158 -0.64 8.42 -11.98
N ASP A 159 -1.75 7.70 -12.14
CA ASP A 159 -2.60 7.26 -11.03
C ASP A 159 -2.07 5.98 -10.35
N ASP A 160 -1.72 6.08 -9.06
CA ASP A 160 -1.22 4.93 -8.30
C ASP A 160 -2.31 3.87 -8.09
N GLN A 161 -3.56 4.27 -7.86
CA GLN A 161 -4.68 3.32 -7.69
C GLN A 161 -4.95 2.51 -8.95
N LEU A 162 -4.92 3.14 -10.13
CA LEU A 162 -5.07 2.46 -11.41
C LEU A 162 -3.92 1.50 -11.69
N TYR A 163 -2.69 1.87 -11.30
CA TYR A 163 -1.51 1.00 -11.42
C TYR A 163 -1.73 -0.32 -10.68
N TYR A 164 -2.07 -0.27 -9.39
CA TYR A 164 -2.31 -1.48 -8.60
C TYR A 164 -3.58 -2.21 -9.03
N THR A 165 -4.62 -1.49 -9.46
CA THR A 165 -5.86 -2.08 -10.00
C THR A 165 -5.56 -2.97 -11.20
N ASN A 166 -4.75 -2.51 -12.17
CA ASN A 166 -4.42 -3.29 -13.36
C ASN A 166 -3.67 -4.59 -13.01
N ILE A 167 -2.74 -4.53 -12.04
CA ILE A 167 -2.03 -5.72 -11.54
C ILE A 167 -3.00 -6.68 -10.85
N PHE A 168 -3.90 -6.16 -10.00
CA PHE A 168 -4.87 -6.98 -9.30
C PHE A 168 -5.86 -7.64 -10.26
N LEU A 169 -6.27 -6.96 -11.34
CA LEU A 169 -7.25 -7.48 -12.29
C LEU A 169 -6.68 -8.53 -13.24
N ASP A 170 -5.38 -8.52 -13.53
CA ASP A 170 -4.73 -9.63 -14.22
C ASP A 170 -4.76 -10.89 -13.36
N SER A 171 -5.47 -11.92 -13.82
CA SER A 171 -5.67 -13.15 -13.06
C SER A 171 -4.37 -13.92 -12.79
N LYS A 172 -3.39 -13.87 -13.70
CA LYS A 172 -2.11 -14.57 -13.54
C LYS A 172 -1.24 -13.84 -12.51
N LEU A 173 -1.19 -12.51 -12.59
CA LEU A 173 -0.45 -11.71 -11.62
C LEU A 173 -1.09 -11.79 -10.23
N ARG A 174 -2.43 -11.71 -10.15
CA ARG A 174 -3.16 -11.87 -8.89
C ARG A 174 -2.83 -13.20 -8.21
N VAL A 175 -2.88 -14.31 -8.94
CA VAL A 175 -2.59 -15.63 -8.36
C VAL A 175 -1.11 -15.78 -7.97
N SER A 176 -0.18 -15.23 -8.75
CA SER A 176 1.26 -15.43 -8.50
C SER A 176 1.82 -14.50 -7.42
N LEU A 177 1.37 -13.24 -7.39
CA LEU A 177 1.93 -12.17 -6.56
C LEU A 177 1.10 -11.86 -5.31
N ILE A 178 -0.23 -12.02 -5.38
CA ILE A 178 -1.15 -11.55 -4.34
C ILE A 178 -1.69 -12.73 -3.55
N CYS A 179 -2.28 -13.73 -4.20
CA CYS A 179 -2.77 -14.95 -3.57
C CYS A 179 -1.65 -15.89 -3.12
#